data_AF-A0A918LN44-F1
#
_entry.id   AF-A0A918LN44-F1
#
_cell.length_a   1.000
_cell.length_b   1.000
_cell.length_c   1.000
_cell.angle_alpha   90.00
_cell.angle_beta   90.00
_cell.angle_gamma   90.00
#
_symmetry.space_group_name_H-M   'P 1'
#
loop_
_entity.id
_entity.type
_entity.pdbx_description
1 polymer ?
#
loop_
_entity_poly.entity_id
_entity_poly.type
_entity_poly.pdbx_seq_one_letter_code
_entity_poly.pdbx_strand_id
1 'polypeptide(L)'
;MAAKEKSSTGTRKSTLHRLTVPNGGEVELRTLVRPHYLDRPGYQVREFAREGVTGLLVNGGIPRDRADWCPAVERITGLEVNERNHSAAGLVLMRTERGLYALSYGVGQHMLDPYYRDDEFGLEFATRCLDEDGIIRVRNQIMDGRGRVDEYSVARGERIDGFGLDRFGAVVRRICGTVSGIPLTSLPSGISKHVRVECSESTIKLPLATTPEEFLNDLRAIEEVCSRPDPLPELGFVDRLRTMDNRSRKAVDAQAVLERMLADPTHPRLTLGVPESCQEGFGSAQAFRISSGSRSIDVTDLDLPVLLEFVSDKTEGERLKALGQVRVVMFSDDDLKTPASAATTGKEWLIADVPVETVRYFYGHGKWYEVGAGFLETLEEELRELLGKSASVQLPAWPKGVPNAKGRDSHDEDWYNKQAAGQEGYLLFDKKNIVTDKFNGGGLEVCDVLGPDNQLICVKKATSSNGTAPLNHLFAQAVTAVETLRSDKAIRSAFLGQVADRTPEHRLLSDFGTLKVVLGILLKDGKEITVDSLFAFAQVSLLQSARRLRAMNAEVEVVAIRR
;
A
#
# COMPACT_ATOMS: atom_id res chain seq x y z
N MET A 1 42.51 31.90 -10.79
CA MET A 1 41.30 32.58 -10.28
C MET A 1 40.66 31.66 -9.27
N ALA A 2 40.78 31.97 -7.98
CA ALA A 2 40.09 31.24 -6.93
C ALA A 2 38.59 31.47 -7.08
N ALA A 3 37.83 30.40 -7.34
CA ALA A 3 36.39 30.46 -7.26
C ALA A 3 36.03 30.82 -5.81
N LYS A 4 35.42 31.99 -5.62
CA LYS A 4 34.72 32.32 -4.38
C LYS A 4 33.76 31.17 -4.08
N GLU A 5 34.04 30.39 -3.04
CA GLU A 5 33.05 29.52 -2.42
C GLU A 5 31.86 30.39 -2.06
N LYS A 6 30.77 30.22 -2.82
CA LYS A 6 29.47 30.77 -2.43
C LYS A 6 29.18 30.18 -1.06
N SER A 7 29.03 31.05 -0.06
CA SER A 7 28.48 30.77 1.27
C SER A 7 27.42 29.68 1.16
N SER A 8 27.81 28.45 1.51
CA SER A 8 26.85 27.37 1.66
C SER A 8 26.02 27.76 2.88
N THR A 9 24.71 27.92 2.70
CA THR A 9 23.77 27.86 3.83
C THR A 9 24.24 26.72 4.74
N GLY A 10 24.48 26.98 6.03
CA GLY A 10 25.11 26.03 6.98
C GLY A 10 24.30 24.77 7.26
N THR A 11 23.42 24.35 6.36
CA THR A 11 22.48 23.25 6.46
C THR A 11 22.66 22.22 5.32
N ARG A 12 22.26 20.98 5.58
CA ARG A 12 22.25 19.87 4.63
C ARG A 12 20.98 19.06 4.75
N LYS A 13 20.37 18.69 3.62
CA LYS A 13 19.25 17.74 3.60
C LYS A 13 19.71 16.40 4.15
N SER A 14 19.17 16.00 5.29
CA SER A 14 19.58 14.84 6.06
C SER A 14 18.35 14.02 6.45
N THR A 15 18.52 12.70 6.59
CA THR A 15 17.46 11.80 7.04
C THR A 15 17.67 11.52 8.53
N LEU A 16 16.79 12.07 9.36
CA LEU A 16 16.76 11.96 10.81
C LEU A 16 15.85 10.81 11.24
N HIS A 17 16.32 10.02 12.19
CA HIS A 17 15.60 8.93 12.86
C HIS A 17 15.55 9.24 14.36
N ARG A 18 14.43 8.93 15.02
CA ARG A 18 14.33 8.83 16.48
C ARG A 18 14.42 7.35 16.87
N LEU A 19 15.17 7.06 17.93
CA LEU A 19 15.39 5.70 18.40
C LEU A 19 14.82 5.52 19.80
N THR A 20 14.18 4.38 20.04
CA THR A 20 13.56 4.00 21.31
C THR A 20 14.23 2.77 21.88
N VAL A 21 14.53 2.81 23.19
CA VAL A 21 15.06 1.66 23.93
C VAL A 21 13.90 1.06 24.73
N PRO A 22 13.47 -0.17 24.43
CA PRO A 22 12.43 -0.83 25.20
C PRO A 22 12.79 -0.88 26.69
N ASN A 23 11.86 -0.47 27.56
CA ASN A 23 12.01 -0.34 29.02
C ASN A 23 12.85 0.84 29.53
N GLY A 24 13.26 1.78 28.66
CA GLY A 24 13.87 3.05 29.09
C GLY A 24 15.27 2.95 29.71
N GLY A 25 15.94 1.80 29.58
CA GLY A 25 17.31 1.61 30.07
C GLY A 25 18.36 2.32 29.21
N GLU A 26 19.56 2.50 29.76
CA GLU A 26 20.72 2.88 28.96
C GLU A 26 21.13 1.72 28.02
N VAL A 27 21.47 2.07 26.78
CA VAL A 27 21.97 1.13 25.77
C VAL A 27 23.21 1.71 25.13
N GLU A 28 24.20 0.86 24.88
CA GLU A 28 25.35 1.27 24.08
C GLU A 28 24.95 1.55 22.64
N LEU A 29 25.50 2.63 22.06
CA LEU A 29 25.16 3.05 20.69
C LEU A 29 25.49 1.96 19.66
N ARG A 30 26.50 1.12 19.91
CA ARG A 30 26.87 0.01 19.03
C ARG A 30 25.73 -1.01 18.89
N THR A 31 24.93 -1.23 19.93
CA THR A 31 23.79 -2.16 19.91
C THR A 31 22.67 -1.70 18.98
N LEU A 32 22.61 -0.40 18.66
CA LEU A 32 21.63 0.18 17.75
C LEU A 32 21.98 -0.07 16.27
N VAL A 33 23.17 -0.62 16.01
CA VAL A 33 23.68 -0.94 14.67
C VAL A 33 23.60 -2.45 14.46
N ARG A 34 23.15 -2.87 13.28
CA ARG A 34 23.15 -4.30 12.91
C ARG A 34 24.59 -4.85 12.99
N PRO A 35 24.84 -5.97 13.70
CA PRO A 35 26.19 -6.43 14.02
C PRO A 35 27.12 -6.58 12.81
N HIS A 36 26.60 -7.05 11.66
CA HIS A 36 27.39 -7.23 10.45
C HIS A 36 28.06 -5.95 9.95
N TYR A 37 27.55 -4.74 10.23
CA TYR A 37 28.19 -3.50 9.80
C TYR A 37 29.29 -3.01 10.75
N LEU A 38 29.37 -3.55 11.97
CA LEU A 38 30.37 -3.14 12.95
C LEU A 38 31.75 -3.71 12.64
N ASP A 39 31.79 -4.94 12.11
CA ASP A 39 33.03 -5.69 11.89
C ASP A 39 33.32 -5.98 10.41
N ARG A 40 32.45 -5.54 9.49
CA ARG A 40 32.60 -5.81 8.05
C ARG A 40 33.73 -4.98 7.43
N PRO A 41 34.61 -5.60 6.63
CA PRO A 41 35.61 -4.87 5.84
C PRO A 41 34.97 -3.78 4.97
N GLY A 42 35.59 -2.59 4.95
CA GLY A 42 35.07 -1.43 4.22
C GLY A 42 34.18 -0.49 5.05
N TYR A 43 33.89 -0.85 6.31
CA TYR A 43 33.24 0.02 7.29
C TYR A 43 34.21 0.41 8.41
N GLN A 44 34.02 1.61 8.93
CA GLN A 44 34.74 2.16 10.07
C GLN A 44 33.73 2.60 11.12
N VAL A 45 34.03 2.28 12.37
CA VAL A 45 33.23 2.64 13.55
C VAL A 45 34.09 3.49 14.46
N ARG A 46 33.64 4.71 14.76
CA ARG A 46 34.38 5.68 15.58
C ARG A 46 33.44 6.39 16.53
N GLU A 47 33.82 6.47 17.79
CA GLU A 47 33.15 7.32 18.77
C GLU A 47 33.58 8.77 18.59
N PHE A 48 32.70 9.70 18.93
CA PHE A 48 33.02 11.12 18.94
C PHE A 48 32.36 11.82 20.13
N ALA A 49 32.99 12.91 20.55
CA ALA A 49 32.46 13.84 21.53
C ALA A 49 32.67 15.27 21.03
N ARG A 50 31.60 16.05 21.03
CA ARG A 50 31.57 17.49 20.74
C ARG A 50 30.73 18.16 21.83
N GLU A 51 30.77 19.48 21.91
CA GLU A 51 29.96 20.22 22.88
C GLU A 51 28.46 19.88 22.71
N GLY A 52 27.83 19.42 23.79
CA GLY A 52 26.41 19.06 23.82
C GLY A 52 26.01 17.77 23.10
N VAL A 53 26.94 17.06 22.44
CA VAL A 53 26.62 15.81 21.71
C VAL A 53 27.76 14.81 21.75
N THR A 54 27.44 13.60 22.17
CA THR A 54 28.32 12.43 22.07
C THR A 54 27.64 11.37 21.20
N GLY A 55 28.44 10.56 20.51
CA GLY A 55 27.87 9.68 19.52
C GLY A 55 28.82 8.66 18.92
N LEU A 56 28.27 7.90 17.96
CA LEU A 56 28.96 6.90 17.18
C LEU A 56 28.81 7.23 15.69
N LEU A 57 29.93 7.37 14.99
CA LEU A 57 29.99 7.44 13.54
C LEU A 57 30.27 6.06 12.99
N VAL A 58 29.39 5.58 12.11
CA VAL A 58 29.65 4.42 11.25
C VAL A 58 29.66 4.91 9.80
N ASN A 59 30.77 4.73 9.11
CA ASN A 59 30.89 5.14 7.71
C ASN A 59 31.65 4.08 6.90
N GLY A 60 31.28 3.92 5.64
CA GLY A 60 31.87 2.90 4.80
C GLY A 60 31.20 2.80 3.44
N GLY A 61 31.42 1.68 2.77
CA GLY A 61 30.76 1.38 1.51
C GLY A 61 31.22 0.05 0.96
N ILE A 62 30.47 -0.44 -0.02
CA ILE A 62 30.81 -1.66 -0.75
C ILE A 62 31.29 -1.22 -2.13
N PRO A 63 32.60 -1.37 -2.44
CA PRO A 63 33.08 -1.13 -3.78
C PRO A 63 32.61 -2.24 -4.71
N ARG A 64 32.23 -1.85 -5.92
CA ARG A 64 32.08 -2.73 -7.07
C ARG A 64 33.10 -2.31 -8.10
N ASP A 65 34.04 -3.20 -8.37
CA ASP A 65 35.12 -2.97 -9.32
C ASP A 65 34.62 -2.81 -10.75
N ARG A 66 33.41 -3.31 -11.03
CA ARG A 66 32.73 -3.15 -12.31
C ARG A 66 31.23 -3.04 -12.11
N ALA A 67 30.62 -2.03 -12.71
CA ALA A 67 29.18 -1.82 -12.67
C ALA A 67 28.45 -2.93 -13.44
N ASP A 68 27.24 -3.22 -12.99
CA ASP A 68 26.35 -4.27 -13.51
C ASP A 68 25.94 -4.03 -14.97
N TRP A 69 25.80 -2.77 -15.39
CA TRP A 69 25.45 -2.41 -16.77
C TRP A 69 26.63 -2.54 -17.76
N CYS A 70 27.88 -2.61 -17.28
CA CYS A 70 29.05 -2.62 -18.15
C CYS A 70 29.04 -3.79 -19.16
N PRO A 71 28.82 -5.07 -18.76
CA PRO A 71 28.78 -6.19 -19.72
C PRO A 71 27.70 -6.05 -20.80
N ALA A 72 26.57 -5.41 -20.49
CA ALA A 72 25.51 -5.19 -21.46
C ALA A 72 25.93 -4.18 -22.54
N VAL A 73 26.55 -3.06 -22.14
CA VAL A 73 27.04 -2.04 -23.08
C VAL A 73 28.19 -2.58 -23.93
N GLU A 74 29.11 -3.37 -23.35
CA GLU A 74 30.15 -4.02 -24.15
C GLU A 74 29.57 -4.94 -25.22
N ARG A 75 28.55 -5.74 -24.87
CA ARG A 75 27.91 -6.64 -25.84
C ARG A 75 27.20 -5.89 -26.96
N ILE A 76 26.58 -4.75 -26.66
CA ILE A 76 25.86 -3.93 -27.64
C ILE A 76 26.83 -3.19 -28.56
N THR A 77 27.92 -2.66 -28.01
CA THR A 77 28.81 -1.74 -28.72
C THR A 77 30.06 -2.42 -29.30
N GLY A 78 30.43 -3.58 -28.78
CA GLY A 78 31.72 -4.23 -29.05
C GLY A 78 32.92 -3.51 -28.44
N LEU A 79 32.69 -2.48 -27.62
CA LEU A 79 33.72 -1.69 -26.96
C LEU A 79 33.89 -2.15 -25.51
N GLU A 80 35.12 -2.21 -25.01
CA GLU A 80 35.38 -2.50 -23.59
C GLU A 80 34.86 -1.34 -22.72
N VAL A 81 34.14 -1.67 -21.65
CA VAL A 81 33.54 -0.76 -20.68
C VAL A 81 33.75 -1.31 -19.28
N ASN A 82 34.42 -0.53 -18.44
CA ASN A 82 34.80 -0.93 -17.09
C ASN A 82 34.70 0.23 -16.10
N GLU A 83 33.46 0.61 -15.78
CA GLU A 83 33.18 1.66 -14.79
C GLU A 83 32.96 1.07 -13.40
N ARG A 84 33.48 1.75 -12.37
CA ARG A 84 33.32 1.35 -10.96
C ARG A 84 32.08 1.96 -10.34
N ASN A 85 31.50 1.26 -9.36
CA ASN A 85 30.45 1.82 -8.51
C ASN A 85 30.85 1.70 -7.03
N HIS A 86 30.53 2.70 -6.21
CA HIS A 86 30.79 2.68 -4.77
C HIS A 86 29.56 3.17 -4.00
N SER A 87 28.85 2.22 -3.38
CA SER A 87 27.68 2.51 -2.56
C SER A 87 28.12 3.01 -1.18
N ALA A 88 28.40 4.32 -1.08
CA ALA A 88 28.80 4.95 0.17
C ALA A 88 27.65 5.01 1.19
N ALA A 89 28.00 4.81 2.45
CA ALA A 89 27.09 4.72 3.58
C ALA A 89 27.64 5.55 4.76
N GLY A 90 26.77 6.33 5.39
CA GLY A 90 27.08 7.06 6.61
C GLY A 90 25.93 7.00 7.61
N LEU A 91 26.26 6.77 8.88
CA LEU A 91 25.34 6.77 10.00
C LEU A 91 26.00 7.49 11.18
N VAL A 92 25.30 8.47 11.73
CA VAL A 92 25.71 9.18 12.95
C VAL A 92 24.66 8.92 14.00
N LEU A 93 24.98 8.10 15.00
CA LEU A 93 24.18 7.92 16.19
C LEU A 93 24.57 8.96 17.22
N MET A 94 23.59 9.52 17.91
CA MET A 94 23.81 10.55 18.90
C MET A 94 22.88 10.40 20.09
N ARG A 95 23.42 10.71 21.27
CA ARG A 95 22.66 10.82 22.51
C ARG A 95 22.54 12.30 22.87
N THR A 96 21.31 12.76 23.06
CA THR A 96 20.99 14.08 23.63
C THR A 96 20.44 13.91 25.04
N GLU A 97 20.18 15.02 25.73
CA GLU A 97 19.48 14.99 27.03
C GLU A 97 18.04 14.46 26.91
N ARG A 98 17.44 14.54 25.72
CA ARG A 98 16.01 14.25 25.49
C ARG A 98 15.77 12.92 24.76
N GLY A 99 16.77 12.34 24.11
CA GLY A 99 16.60 11.08 23.42
C GLY A 99 17.80 10.57 22.65
N LEU A 100 17.54 9.54 21.84
CA LEU A 100 18.49 8.93 20.93
C LEU A 100 18.05 9.22 19.50
N TYR A 101 19.01 9.66 18.69
CA TYR A 101 18.76 10.02 17.30
C TYR A 101 19.81 9.42 16.37
N ALA A 102 19.45 9.30 15.10
CA ALA A 102 20.40 8.94 14.06
C ALA A 102 20.25 9.83 12.82
N LEU A 103 21.38 10.23 12.23
CA LEU A 103 21.43 10.77 10.88
C LEU A 103 21.95 9.71 9.94
N SER A 104 21.26 9.50 8.82
CA SER A 104 21.68 8.54 7.80
C SER A 104 21.94 9.22 6.46
N TYR A 105 22.95 8.73 5.75
CA TYR A 105 23.42 9.24 4.45
C TYR A 105 23.71 8.09 3.49
N GLY A 106 23.39 8.29 2.21
CA GLY A 106 23.50 7.24 1.20
C GLY A 106 22.70 6.00 1.62
N VAL A 107 23.31 4.83 1.57
CA VAL A 107 22.68 3.56 2.00
C VAL A 107 22.79 3.31 3.51
N GLY A 108 23.21 4.31 4.30
CA GLY A 108 23.53 4.16 5.72
C GLY A 108 22.36 3.83 6.64
N GLN A 109 21.11 4.11 6.22
CA GLN A 109 19.92 3.73 6.97
C GLN A 109 19.80 2.20 7.19
N HIS A 110 20.40 1.39 6.31
CA HIS A 110 20.39 -0.06 6.43
C HIS A 110 21.30 -0.59 7.56
N MET A 111 22.18 0.27 8.09
CA MET A 111 23.04 -0.06 9.22
C MET A 111 22.26 -0.04 10.55
N LEU A 112 21.15 0.70 10.64
CA LEU A 112 20.31 0.75 11.84
C LEU A 112 19.56 -0.56 12.06
N ASP A 113 19.53 -1.02 13.31
CA ASP A 113 18.64 -2.09 13.71
C ASP A 113 17.20 -1.54 13.84
N PRO A 114 16.25 -2.05 13.02
CA PRO A 114 14.86 -1.58 13.07
C PRO A 114 14.18 -1.81 14.43
N TYR A 115 14.68 -2.73 15.27
CA TYR A 115 14.10 -3.00 16.58
C TYR A 115 14.08 -1.78 17.51
N TYR A 116 15.06 -0.88 17.37
CA TYR A 116 15.18 0.33 18.16
C TYR A 116 14.59 1.57 17.49
N ARG A 117 13.89 1.42 16.36
CA ARG A 117 13.38 2.56 15.63
C ARG A 117 12.05 3.02 16.22
N ASP A 118 11.89 4.33 16.34
CA ASP A 118 10.59 4.92 16.51
C ASP A 118 9.87 4.96 15.16
N ASP A 119 8.86 4.10 15.00
CA ASP A 119 8.14 4.00 13.75
C ASP A 119 6.92 4.94 13.61
N GLU A 120 6.74 5.88 14.53
CA GLU A 120 5.71 6.92 14.43
C GLU A 120 6.33 8.30 14.24
N PHE A 121 7.61 8.46 14.54
CA PHE A 121 8.34 9.74 14.56
C PHE A 121 8.09 10.66 13.37
N GLY A 122 8.16 10.13 12.13
CA GLY A 122 8.07 10.99 10.96
C GLY A 122 6.64 11.49 10.72
N LEU A 123 5.64 10.62 10.85
CA LEU A 123 4.23 10.99 10.71
C LEU A 123 3.74 11.82 11.91
N GLU A 124 4.24 11.55 13.10
CA GLU A 124 4.00 12.36 14.30
C GLU A 124 4.44 13.82 14.09
N PHE A 125 5.64 14.02 13.54
CA PHE A 125 6.13 15.34 13.17
C PHE A 125 5.27 15.98 12.06
N ALA A 126 5.02 15.24 10.97
CA ALA A 126 4.27 15.74 9.82
C ALA A 126 2.88 16.27 10.21
N THR A 127 2.14 15.48 10.98
CA THR A 127 0.78 15.80 11.40
C THR A 127 0.68 17.03 12.30
N ARG A 128 1.79 17.52 12.86
CA ARG A 128 1.81 18.63 13.83
C ARG A 128 2.41 19.93 13.30
N CYS A 129 2.96 19.94 12.09
CA CYS A 129 3.64 21.13 11.58
C CYS A 129 3.61 21.39 10.08
N LEU A 130 3.01 20.53 9.27
CA LEU A 130 2.89 20.81 7.84
C LEU A 130 2.00 22.03 7.61
N ASP A 131 2.38 22.87 6.65
CA ASP A 131 1.56 24.01 6.23
C ASP A 131 0.28 23.48 5.54
N GLU A 132 -0.86 24.14 5.80
CA GLU A 132 -2.19 23.74 5.31
C GLU A 132 -2.22 23.55 3.77
N ASP A 133 -1.72 24.54 3.02
CA ASP A 133 -1.60 24.49 1.55
C ASP A 133 -0.22 23.97 1.09
N GLY A 134 0.49 23.27 1.98
CA GLY A 134 1.89 22.87 1.81
C GLY A 134 2.11 21.43 1.36
N ILE A 135 1.07 20.61 1.25
CA ILE A 135 1.21 19.17 0.98
C ILE A 135 1.56 18.96 -0.49
N ILE A 136 2.63 18.21 -0.75
CA ILE A 136 3.19 17.99 -2.09
C ILE A 136 3.00 16.55 -2.55
N ARG A 137 3.10 15.60 -1.62
CA ARG A 137 2.98 14.17 -1.91
C ARG A 137 2.40 13.43 -0.73
N VAL A 138 1.51 12.48 -1.01
CA VAL A 138 0.97 11.55 -0.02
C VAL A 138 1.04 10.15 -0.59
N ARG A 139 1.55 9.20 0.20
CA ARG A 139 1.55 7.78 -0.12
C ARG A 139 0.71 7.03 0.90
N ASN A 140 -0.24 6.25 0.40
CA ASN A 140 -1.18 5.47 1.19
C ASN A 140 -1.08 3.99 0.83
N GLN A 141 -1.16 3.14 1.85
CA GLN A 141 -1.39 1.72 1.68
C GLN A 141 -2.90 1.45 1.80
N ILE A 142 -3.51 0.93 0.75
CA ILE A 142 -4.92 0.55 0.72
C ILE A 142 -5.08 -0.87 1.26
N MET A 143 -6.08 -1.04 2.12
CA MET A 143 -6.42 -2.26 2.83
C MET A 143 -7.60 -2.95 2.13
N ASP A 144 -7.39 -3.34 0.87
CA ASP A 144 -8.40 -3.90 -0.03
C ASP A 144 -8.10 -5.35 -0.47
N GLY A 145 -7.14 -6.00 0.18
CA GLY A 145 -6.73 -7.37 -0.11
C GLY A 145 -5.84 -7.52 -1.35
N ARG A 146 -5.47 -6.43 -2.03
CA ARG A 146 -4.52 -6.45 -3.16
C ARG A 146 -3.14 -5.93 -2.78
N GLY A 147 -2.96 -5.45 -1.55
CA GLY A 147 -1.73 -4.78 -1.14
C GLY A 147 -1.45 -3.50 -1.93
N ARG A 148 -2.48 -2.84 -2.45
CA ARG A 148 -2.35 -1.66 -3.33
C ARG A 148 -1.76 -0.47 -2.57
N VAL A 149 -0.79 0.20 -3.20
CA VAL A 149 -0.25 1.48 -2.74
C VAL A 149 -0.65 2.56 -3.73
N ASP A 150 -1.26 3.62 -3.21
CA ASP A 150 -1.57 4.82 -3.98
C ASP A 150 -0.59 5.93 -3.59
N GLU A 151 0.08 6.53 -4.57
CA GLU A 151 0.89 7.73 -4.37
C GLU A 151 0.33 8.87 -5.22
N TYR A 152 0.02 9.97 -4.56
CA TYR A 152 -0.47 11.20 -5.19
C TYR A 152 0.58 12.29 -5.02
N SER A 153 0.84 13.06 -6.07
CA SER A 153 1.78 14.18 -6.01
C SER A 153 1.33 15.36 -6.87
N VAL A 154 1.56 16.56 -6.36
CA VAL A 154 1.21 17.83 -7.00
C VAL A 154 2.45 18.70 -7.17
N ALA A 155 2.47 19.53 -8.21
CA ALA A 155 3.64 20.35 -8.54
C ALA A 155 3.82 21.55 -7.58
N ARG A 156 2.71 22.10 -7.10
CA ARG A 156 2.64 23.15 -6.08
C ARG A 156 1.92 22.55 -4.88
N GLY A 157 2.30 22.96 -3.67
CA GLY A 157 1.62 22.52 -2.45
C GLY A 157 0.10 22.72 -2.55
N GLU A 158 -0.64 21.81 -1.96
CA GLU A 158 -2.11 21.80 -1.93
C GLU A 158 -2.60 21.36 -0.54
N ARG A 159 -3.87 21.65 -0.25
CA ARG A 159 -4.56 21.12 0.92
C ARG A 159 -4.68 19.62 0.85
N ILE A 160 -4.66 18.96 2.00
CA ILE A 160 -4.80 17.50 2.08
C ILE A 160 -6.09 16.96 1.43
N ASP A 161 -7.17 17.73 1.47
CA ASP A 161 -8.45 17.36 0.86
C ASP A 161 -8.42 17.39 -0.68
N GLY A 162 -7.54 18.19 -1.28
CA GLY A 162 -7.35 18.27 -2.73
C GLY A 162 -6.76 16.99 -3.34
N PHE A 163 -6.10 16.16 -2.52
CA PHE A 163 -5.56 14.88 -2.96
C PHE A 163 -6.62 13.79 -3.15
N GLY A 164 -7.87 14.06 -2.76
CA GLY A 164 -8.97 13.10 -2.90
C GLY A 164 -8.72 11.78 -2.16
N LEU A 165 -7.96 11.84 -1.06
CA LEU A 165 -7.55 10.66 -0.31
C LEU A 165 -8.78 9.91 0.18
N ASP A 166 -8.81 8.60 -0.08
CA ASP A 166 -9.80 7.76 0.57
C ASP A 166 -9.49 7.69 2.07
N ARG A 167 -10.40 8.24 2.87
CA ARG A 167 -10.30 8.22 4.33
C ARG A 167 -10.69 6.85 4.89
N PHE A 168 -11.15 5.92 4.04
CA PHE A 168 -11.63 4.60 4.41
C PHE A 168 -10.67 3.52 3.92
N GLY A 169 -10.08 2.79 4.86
CA GLY A 169 -9.29 1.60 4.55
C GLY A 169 -7.93 1.93 3.93
N ALA A 170 -7.36 3.10 4.23
CA ALA A 170 -6.04 3.50 3.79
C ALA A 170 -5.18 3.91 5.01
N VAL A 171 -3.95 3.40 5.10
CA VAL A 171 -2.96 3.87 6.08
C VAL A 171 -2.01 4.82 5.36
N VAL A 172 -1.86 6.04 5.85
CA VAL A 172 -0.87 6.98 5.33
C VAL A 172 0.52 6.50 5.76
N ARG A 173 1.41 6.29 4.80
CA ARG A 173 2.78 5.77 5.01
C ARG A 173 3.85 6.84 4.85
N ARG A 174 3.56 7.84 4.00
CA ARG A 174 4.48 8.93 3.69
C ARG A 174 3.72 10.22 3.39
N ILE A 175 4.21 11.33 3.91
CA ILE A 175 3.74 12.68 3.57
C ILE A 175 4.95 13.56 3.28
N CYS A 176 4.95 14.22 2.14
CA CYS A 176 5.88 15.30 1.83
C CYS A 176 5.11 16.60 1.78
N GLY A 177 5.66 17.64 2.39
CA GLY A 177 5.06 18.96 2.32
C GLY A 177 6.03 20.06 2.73
N THR A 178 5.48 21.24 2.95
CA THR A 178 6.24 22.39 3.43
C THR A 178 6.00 22.63 4.91
N VAL A 179 7.01 23.17 5.56
CA VAL A 179 6.97 23.57 6.96
C VAL A 179 7.43 25.02 7.07
N SER A 180 6.64 25.79 7.81
CA SER A 180 6.89 27.19 8.15
C SER A 180 6.74 27.42 9.66
N GLY A 181 7.26 28.54 10.17
CA GLY A 181 7.03 28.95 11.56
C GLY A 181 7.69 28.10 12.65
N ILE A 182 8.58 27.17 12.28
CA ILE A 182 9.43 26.41 13.22
C ILE A 182 10.83 27.04 13.23
N PRO A 183 11.48 27.21 14.40
CA PRO A 183 12.81 27.78 14.52
C PRO A 183 13.91 26.81 14.07
N LEU A 184 13.87 26.38 12.79
CA LEU A 184 14.93 25.63 12.14
C LEU A 184 15.96 26.60 11.55
N THR A 185 17.22 26.20 11.52
CA THR A 185 18.34 26.95 10.92
C THR A 185 18.12 27.20 9.43
N SER A 186 17.41 26.31 8.74
CA SER A 186 16.99 26.51 7.34
C SER A 186 15.87 27.56 7.17
N LEU A 187 15.25 27.99 8.27
CA LEU A 187 14.14 28.95 8.36
C LEU A 187 14.55 30.16 9.23
N PRO A 188 15.46 31.03 8.76
CA PRO A 188 15.87 32.20 9.52
C PRO A 188 14.69 33.14 9.76
N SER A 189 14.58 33.66 10.99
CA SER A 189 13.50 34.54 11.43
C SER A 189 13.36 35.80 10.55
N GLY A 190 12.12 36.22 10.31
CA GLY A 190 11.81 37.48 9.60
C GLY A 190 11.70 37.38 8.07
N ILE A 191 11.84 36.19 7.48
CA ILE A 191 11.58 35.96 6.05
C ILE A 191 10.46 34.92 5.93
N SER A 192 9.44 35.19 5.11
CA SER A 192 8.43 34.19 4.73
C SER A 192 9.08 33.12 3.84
N LYS A 193 9.75 32.16 4.47
CA LYS A 193 10.33 30.98 3.85
C LYS A 193 9.66 29.75 4.43
N HIS A 194 9.52 28.75 3.58
CA HIS A 194 9.15 27.41 3.96
C HIS A 194 10.27 26.46 3.57
N VAL A 195 10.32 25.29 4.22
CA VAL A 195 11.25 24.23 3.87
C VAL A 195 10.48 22.98 3.50
N ARG A 196 10.93 22.28 2.46
CA ARG A 196 10.33 20.99 2.08
C ARG A 196 10.84 19.89 3.00
N VAL A 197 9.90 19.21 3.64
CA VAL A 197 10.15 18.04 4.47
C VAL A 197 9.52 16.82 3.82
N GLU A 198 10.15 15.67 4.01
CA GLU A 198 9.63 14.39 3.60
C GLU A 198 9.61 13.48 4.83
N CYS A 199 8.42 13.05 5.20
CA CYS A 199 8.17 12.27 6.40
C CYS A 199 7.65 10.89 6.00
N SER A 200 8.36 9.84 6.39
CA SER A 200 7.84 8.47 6.39
C SER A 200 7.31 8.13 7.78
N GLU A 201 6.84 6.92 8.01
CA GLU A 201 6.56 6.41 9.37
C GLU A 201 7.66 6.73 10.38
N SER A 202 8.90 6.45 10.03
CA SER A 202 10.00 6.39 11.00
C SER A 202 11.10 7.44 10.80
N THR A 203 10.98 8.26 9.75
CA THR A 203 12.05 9.18 9.35
C THR A 203 11.54 10.54 8.96
N ILE A 204 12.29 11.58 9.29
CA ILE A 204 12.10 12.94 8.79
C ILE A 204 13.30 13.30 7.91
N LYS A 205 13.05 13.70 6.67
CA LYS A 205 14.09 14.16 5.74
C LYS A 205 13.91 15.65 5.48
N LEU A 206 14.80 16.44 6.07
CA LEU A 206 14.78 17.90 6.02
C LEU A 206 16.20 18.49 6.04
N PRO A 207 16.40 19.74 5.59
CA PRO A 207 17.64 20.48 5.80
C PRO A 207 17.88 20.72 7.30
N LEU A 208 19.01 20.23 7.79
CA LEU A 208 19.45 20.40 9.19
C LEU A 208 20.81 21.08 9.21
N ALA A 209 21.09 21.87 10.24
CA ALA A 209 22.37 22.53 10.41
C ALA A 209 23.54 21.55 10.49
N THR A 210 24.72 22.05 10.13
CA THR A 210 25.97 21.28 10.05
C THR A 210 26.96 21.64 11.14
N THR A 211 26.68 22.70 11.92
CA THR A 211 27.42 23.03 13.14
C THR A 211 26.73 22.36 14.34
N PRO A 212 27.47 21.87 15.36
CA PRO A 212 26.87 21.15 16.49
C PRO A 212 25.80 21.95 17.25
N GLU A 213 26.05 23.23 17.53
CA GLU A 213 25.13 24.10 18.28
C GLU A 213 23.81 24.33 17.54
N GLU A 214 23.88 24.76 16.27
CA GLU A 214 22.70 24.99 15.45
C GLU A 214 21.94 23.68 15.18
N PHE A 215 22.65 22.56 15.02
CA PHE A 215 22.04 21.25 14.82
C PHE A 215 21.23 20.81 16.06
N LEU A 216 21.79 21.01 17.25
CA LEU A 216 21.08 20.74 18.51
C LEU A 216 19.85 21.65 18.66
N ASN A 217 19.92 22.90 18.18
CA ASN A 217 18.75 23.79 18.15
C ASN A 217 17.67 23.30 17.18
N ASP A 218 18.04 22.87 15.97
CA ASP A 218 17.11 22.27 15.01
C ASP A 218 16.43 21.03 15.60
N LEU A 219 17.20 20.18 16.28
CA LEU A 219 16.70 18.96 16.90
C LEU A 219 15.71 19.25 18.03
N ARG A 220 16.01 20.24 18.89
CA ARG A 220 15.09 20.71 19.94
C ARG A 220 13.78 21.25 19.35
N ALA A 221 13.84 21.95 18.22
CA ALA A 221 12.66 22.45 17.54
C ALA A 221 11.78 21.30 17.01
N ILE A 222 12.39 20.23 16.50
CA ILE A 222 11.68 19.01 16.05
C ILE A 222 11.04 18.28 17.25
N GLU A 223 11.79 18.14 18.35
CA GLU A 223 11.28 17.53 19.59
C GLU A 223 10.06 18.29 20.15
N GLU A 224 10.13 19.63 20.18
CA GLU A 224 9.03 20.48 20.62
C GLU A 224 7.78 20.27 19.76
N VAL A 225 7.95 20.15 18.44
CA VAL A 225 6.84 19.86 17.51
C VAL A 225 6.21 18.52 17.82
N CYS A 226 7.02 17.46 17.99
CA CYS A 226 6.52 16.14 18.34
C CYS A 226 5.79 16.12 19.68
N SER A 227 6.21 16.93 20.66
CA SER A 227 5.58 16.99 21.99
C SER A 227 4.21 17.70 22.03
N ARG A 228 3.76 18.31 20.93
CA ARG A 228 2.43 18.96 20.88
C ARG A 228 1.34 17.90 21.05
N PRO A 229 0.30 18.18 21.87
CA PRO A 229 -0.67 17.16 22.27
C PRO A 229 -1.49 16.65 21.08
N ASP A 230 -1.98 17.56 20.24
CA ASP A 230 -2.91 17.22 19.16
C ASP A 230 -2.30 17.44 17.77
N PRO A 231 -2.57 16.54 16.80
CA PRO A 231 -2.27 16.80 15.40
C PRO A 231 -3.12 17.95 14.86
N LEU A 232 -2.71 18.51 13.72
CA LEU A 232 -3.49 19.48 12.97
C LEU A 232 -4.86 18.85 12.60
N PRO A 233 -5.99 19.55 12.79
CA PRO A 233 -7.33 18.97 12.60
C PRO A 233 -7.53 18.27 11.25
N GLU A 234 -7.00 18.87 10.19
CA GLU A 234 -7.08 18.37 8.81
C GLU A 234 -6.29 17.08 8.58
N LEU A 235 -5.22 16.87 9.36
CA LEU A 235 -4.38 15.68 9.34
C LEU A 235 -4.74 14.69 10.46
N GLY A 236 -5.76 14.98 11.27
CA GLY A 236 -6.19 14.09 12.35
C GLY A 236 -6.66 12.71 11.85
N PHE A 237 -6.99 12.56 10.57
CA PHE A 237 -7.28 11.24 9.99
C PHE A 237 -6.06 10.34 9.83
N VAL A 238 -4.86 10.91 9.71
CA VAL A 238 -3.59 10.17 9.65
C VAL A 238 -3.39 9.37 10.95
N ASP A 239 -3.88 9.90 12.07
CA ASP A 239 -3.79 9.31 13.41
C ASP A 239 -4.96 8.36 13.75
N ARG A 240 -5.93 8.16 12.84
CA ARG A 240 -7.12 7.32 13.11
C ARG A 240 -6.82 5.83 13.13
N LEU A 241 -5.72 5.39 12.53
CA LEU A 241 -5.25 4.01 12.56
C LEU A 241 -4.18 3.87 13.64
N ARG A 242 -4.61 3.50 14.84
CA ARG A 242 -3.70 3.33 15.97
C ARG A 242 -2.93 2.04 15.81
N THR A 243 -1.61 2.15 15.79
CA THR A 243 -0.75 0.98 15.96
C THR A 243 -1.03 0.39 17.34
N MET A 244 -0.98 -0.93 17.43
CA MET A 244 -1.15 -1.63 18.70
C MET A 244 0.20 -2.14 19.20
N ASP A 245 0.39 -2.12 20.52
CA ASP A 245 1.43 -2.96 21.10
C ASP A 245 1.12 -4.43 20.78
N ASN A 246 2.08 -5.08 20.12
CA ASN A 246 2.04 -6.51 19.79
C ASN A 246 1.81 -7.40 21.02
N ARG A 247 2.08 -6.90 22.24
CA ARG A 247 1.86 -7.61 23.51
C ARG A 247 0.49 -7.33 24.14
N SER A 248 -0.27 -6.37 23.61
CA SER A 248 -1.61 -6.07 24.11
C SER A 248 -2.51 -7.30 24.00
N ARG A 249 -3.46 -7.46 24.93
CA ARG A 249 -4.38 -8.62 24.92
C ARG A 249 -5.11 -8.75 23.58
N LYS A 250 -5.57 -7.62 23.04
CA LYS A 250 -6.22 -7.53 21.73
C LYS A 250 -5.32 -8.04 20.60
N ALA A 251 -4.05 -7.63 20.57
CA ALA A 251 -3.09 -8.10 19.55
C ALA A 251 -2.80 -9.61 19.69
N VAL A 252 -2.73 -10.13 20.92
CA VAL A 252 -2.56 -11.57 21.18
C VAL A 252 -3.77 -12.37 20.68
N ASP A 253 -4.99 -11.92 20.98
CA ASP A 253 -6.22 -12.59 20.53
C ASP A 253 -6.35 -12.54 18.99
N ALA A 254 -6.01 -11.41 18.36
CA ALA A 254 -5.94 -11.28 16.91
C ALA A 254 -4.85 -12.18 16.29
N GLN A 255 -3.67 -12.26 16.92
CA GLN A 255 -2.60 -13.15 16.47
C GLN A 255 -3.03 -14.61 16.47
N ALA A 256 -3.80 -15.07 17.46
CA ALA A 256 -4.31 -16.44 17.46
C ALA A 256 -5.21 -16.75 16.25
N VAL A 257 -6.02 -15.77 15.80
CA VAL A 257 -6.82 -15.93 14.57
C VAL A 257 -5.92 -15.95 13.33
N LEU A 258 -4.94 -15.04 13.25
CA LEU A 258 -3.99 -14.98 12.14
C LEU A 258 -3.17 -16.28 12.01
N GLU A 259 -2.74 -16.88 13.11
CA GLU A 259 -2.00 -18.16 13.13
C GLU A 259 -2.75 -19.32 12.46
N ARG A 260 -4.09 -19.34 12.57
CA ARG A 260 -4.94 -20.30 11.86
C ARG A 260 -5.07 -19.97 10.38
N MET A 261 -5.21 -18.69 10.04
CA MET A 261 -5.30 -18.24 8.64
C MET A 261 -4.02 -18.57 7.87
N LEU A 262 -2.85 -18.41 8.50
CA LEU A 262 -1.53 -18.69 7.90
C LEU A 262 -1.33 -20.15 7.50
N ALA A 263 -2.18 -21.07 7.95
CA ALA A 263 -2.15 -22.47 7.51
C ALA A 263 -2.71 -22.65 6.08
N ASP A 264 -3.49 -21.68 5.58
CA ASP A 264 -4.11 -21.71 4.26
C ASP A 264 -3.48 -20.61 3.36
N PRO A 265 -2.57 -20.97 2.43
CA PRO A 265 -1.95 -20.00 1.52
C PRO A 265 -2.92 -19.38 0.51
N THR A 266 -4.15 -19.89 0.42
CA THR A 266 -5.22 -19.35 -0.42
C THR A 266 -6.25 -18.56 0.37
N HIS A 267 -5.99 -18.29 1.66
CA HIS A 267 -6.96 -17.67 2.54
C HIS A 267 -7.40 -16.28 2.01
N PRO A 268 -8.71 -16.01 1.86
CA PRO A 268 -9.26 -14.79 1.22
C PRO A 268 -8.85 -13.47 1.85
N ARG A 269 -8.40 -13.50 3.11
CA ARG A 269 -8.04 -12.32 3.91
C ARG A 269 -6.54 -12.17 4.11
N LEU A 270 -5.72 -12.95 3.40
CA LEU A 270 -4.27 -12.79 3.37
C LEU A 270 -3.84 -12.30 2.00
N THR A 271 -2.86 -11.41 1.96
CA THR A 271 -2.25 -10.95 0.72
C THR A 271 -0.81 -10.47 0.98
N LEU A 272 -0.09 -10.16 -0.09
CA LEU A 272 1.20 -9.49 0.01
C LEU A 272 1.04 -7.98 -0.10
N GLY A 273 1.87 -7.25 0.63
CA GLY A 273 2.08 -5.83 0.46
C GLY A 273 3.56 -5.51 0.41
N VAL A 274 3.96 -4.62 -0.49
CA VAL A 274 5.37 -4.21 -0.62
C VAL A 274 5.76 -3.36 0.60
N PRO A 275 6.78 -3.73 1.38
CA PRO A 275 7.23 -2.93 2.52
C PRO A 275 7.65 -1.52 2.10
N GLU A 276 7.42 -0.50 2.94
CA GLU A 276 7.80 0.89 2.64
C GLU A 276 9.30 1.04 2.30
N SER A 277 10.16 0.27 2.97
CA SER A 277 11.61 0.24 2.72
C SER A 277 11.99 -0.33 1.35
N CYS A 278 11.06 -1.00 0.67
CA CYS A 278 11.22 -1.62 -0.64
C CYS A 278 10.56 -0.80 -1.77
N GLN A 279 9.65 0.14 -1.47
CA GLN A 279 8.82 0.82 -2.47
C GLN A 279 9.61 1.48 -3.60
N GLU A 280 10.70 2.20 -3.28
CA GLU A 280 11.51 2.90 -4.29
C GLU A 280 12.20 1.94 -5.28
N GLY A 281 12.59 0.74 -4.81
CA GLY A 281 13.29 -0.27 -5.63
C GLY A 281 12.38 -1.33 -6.22
N PHE A 282 11.10 -1.39 -5.84
CA PHE A 282 10.21 -2.47 -6.24
C PHE A 282 9.95 -2.49 -7.75
N GLY A 283 9.75 -1.32 -8.36
CA GLY A 283 9.50 -1.22 -9.80
C GLY A 283 10.69 -1.59 -10.70
N SER A 284 11.91 -1.65 -10.14
CA SER A 284 13.12 -2.10 -10.84
C SER A 284 13.58 -3.50 -10.41
N ALA A 285 12.83 -4.17 -9.52
CA ALA A 285 13.15 -5.52 -9.11
C ALA A 285 12.92 -6.50 -10.26
N GLN A 286 13.92 -7.34 -10.53
CA GLN A 286 13.88 -8.39 -11.55
C GLN A 286 13.82 -9.79 -10.93
N ALA A 287 14.22 -9.93 -9.66
CA ALA A 287 14.16 -11.17 -8.92
C ALA A 287 14.09 -10.94 -7.41
N PHE A 288 13.61 -11.96 -6.70
CA PHE A 288 13.48 -12.01 -5.25
C PHE A 288 14.19 -13.25 -4.72
N ARG A 289 14.97 -13.09 -3.65
CA ARG A 289 15.49 -14.21 -2.86
C ARG A 289 14.76 -14.28 -1.52
N ILE A 290 14.17 -15.43 -1.24
CA ILE A 290 13.48 -15.74 0.00
C ILE A 290 14.29 -16.82 0.72
N SER A 291 14.68 -16.57 1.96
CA SER A 291 15.53 -17.50 2.72
C SER A 291 15.13 -17.62 4.18
N SER A 292 15.34 -18.80 4.76
CA SER A 292 15.19 -19.05 6.20
C SER A 292 16.10 -20.23 6.58
N GLY A 293 17.06 -19.98 7.48
CA GLY A 293 18.09 -20.98 7.81
C GLY A 293 18.86 -21.43 6.56
N SER A 294 18.91 -22.73 6.31
CA SER A 294 19.57 -23.32 5.13
C SER A 294 18.71 -23.33 3.87
N ARG A 295 17.42 -22.99 3.97
CA ARG A 295 16.49 -23.00 2.85
C ARG A 295 16.54 -21.64 2.14
N SER A 296 16.68 -21.66 0.82
CA SER A 296 16.60 -20.46 -0.04
C SER A 296 15.86 -20.80 -1.32
N ILE A 297 15.00 -19.90 -1.78
CA ILE A 297 14.28 -19.98 -3.05
C ILE A 297 14.44 -18.63 -3.74
N ASP A 298 14.69 -18.69 -5.04
CA ASP A 298 14.81 -17.53 -5.91
C ASP A 298 13.64 -17.55 -6.89
N VAL A 299 12.94 -16.42 -7.03
CA VAL A 299 11.76 -16.26 -7.90
C VAL A 299 11.82 -14.94 -8.64
N THR A 300 11.20 -14.88 -9.82
CA THR A 300 11.03 -13.61 -10.56
C THR A 300 9.97 -12.73 -9.92
N ASP A 301 8.87 -13.34 -9.48
CA ASP A 301 7.76 -12.67 -8.80
C ASP A 301 7.49 -13.34 -7.45
N LEU A 302 7.28 -12.52 -6.42
CA LEU A 302 6.91 -13.00 -5.09
C LEU A 302 5.38 -13.04 -4.95
N ASP A 303 4.84 -14.24 -4.69
CA ASP A 303 3.44 -14.45 -4.34
C ASP A 303 3.29 -14.97 -2.89
N LEU A 304 2.05 -14.89 -2.37
CA LEU A 304 1.76 -15.30 -1.00
C LEU A 304 2.05 -16.79 -0.75
N PRO A 305 1.68 -17.73 -1.65
CA PRO A 305 2.05 -19.14 -1.49
C PRO A 305 3.55 -19.39 -1.34
N VAL A 306 4.41 -18.76 -2.16
CA VAL A 306 5.88 -18.88 -2.05
C VAL A 306 6.36 -18.42 -0.67
N LEU A 307 5.82 -17.31 -0.16
CA LEU A 307 6.17 -16.82 1.17
C LEU A 307 5.72 -17.79 2.29
N LEU A 308 4.49 -18.29 2.22
CA LEU A 308 3.92 -19.17 3.25
C LEU A 308 4.49 -20.59 3.21
N GLU A 309 5.12 -21.00 2.11
CA GLU A 309 5.82 -22.29 2.01
C GLU A 309 6.93 -22.45 3.06
N PHE A 310 7.49 -21.35 3.56
CA PHE A 310 8.51 -21.33 4.62
C PHE A 310 7.95 -21.57 6.03
N VAL A 311 6.62 -21.56 6.19
CA VAL A 311 5.94 -21.76 7.49
C VAL A 311 4.84 -22.82 7.45
N SER A 312 4.69 -23.52 6.32
CA SER A 312 3.68 -24.57 6.13
C SER A 312 3.90 -25.78 7.03
N ASP A 313 5.15 -26.07 7.41
CA ASP A 313 5.54 -27.15 8.32
C ASP A 313 5.43 -26.79 9.81
N LYS A 314 5.12 -25.52 10.13
CA LYS A 314 5.05 -25.03 11.51
C LYS A 314 3.68 -25.26 12.13
N THR A 315 3.65 -25.46 13.44
CA THR A 315 2.41 -25.60 14.21
C THR A 315 1.74 -24.24 14.43
N GLU A 316 0.44 -24.25 14.76
CA GLU A 316 -0.28 -23.05 15.16
C GLU A 316 0.42 -22.36 16.35
N GLY A 317 0.62 -21.05 16.26
CA GLY A 317 1.34 -20.26 17.26
C GLY A 317 2.81 -19.99 16.91
N GLU A 318 3.38 -20.75 15.98
CA GLU A 318 4.78 -20.59 15.54
C GLU A 318 4.92 -19.94 14.15
N ARG A 319 3.86 -19.88 13.35
CA ARG A 319 3.94 -19.49 11.93
C ARG A 319 4.34 -18.04 11.77
N LEU A 320 3.71 -17.12 12.51
CA LEU A 320 4.04 -15.71 12.42
C LEU A 320 5.48 -15.48 12.91
N LYS A 321 5.89 -16.13 14.00
CA LYS A 321 7.28 -16.06 14.50
C LYS A 321 8.27 -16.54 13.44
N ALA A 322 8.00 -17.67 12.79
CA ALA A 322 8.84 -18.20 11.71
C ALA A 322 8.89 -17.27 10.49
N LEU A 323 7.78 -16.63 10.10
CA LEU A 323 7.77 -15.58 9.06
C LEU A 323 8.69 -14.40 9.42
N GLY A 324 8.87 -14.09 10.70
CA GLY A 324 9.82 -13.07 11.16
C GLY A 324 11.30 -13.46 10.96
N GLN A 325 11.56 -14.76 10.80
CA GLN A 325 12.90 -15.30 10.53
C GLN A 325 13.18 -15.44 9.03
N VAL A 326 12.12 -15.53 8.21
CA VAL A 326 12.23 -15.46 6.75
C VAL A 326 12.83 -14.11 6.36
N ARG A 327 13.75 -14.11 5.39
CA ARG A 327 14.37 -12.93 4.79
C ARG A 327 13.99 -12.84 3.33
N VAL A 328 13.56 -11.65 2.90
CA VAL A 328 13.23 -11.31 1.51
C VAL A 328 14.16 -10.20 1.06
N VAL A 329 14.87 -10.42 -0.06
CA VAL A 329 15.75 -9.43 -0.70
C VAL A 329 15.33 -9.29 -2.15
N MET A 330 15.14 -8.06 -2.61
CA MET A 330 14.88 -7.76 -4.02
C MET A 330 16.19 -7.48 -4.73
N PHE A 331 16.29 -7.86 -5.99
CA PHE A 331 17.46 -7.63 -6.84
C PHE A 331 17.05 -6.88 -8.09
N SER A 332 17.88 -5.93 -8.52
CA SER A 332 17.68 -5.19 -9.78
C SER A 332 18.23 -5.94 -10.99
N ASP A 333 18.74 -7.15 -10.79
CA ASP A 333 19.23 -8.08 -11.81
C ASP A 333 18.64 -9.48 -11.59
N ASP A 334 18.65 -10.30 -12.64
CA ASP A 334 18.21 -11.70 -12.64
C ASP A 334 19.27 -12.68 -12.13
N ASP A 335 20.54 -12.25 -12.02
CA ASP A 335 21.65 -13.06 -11.50
C ASP A 335 21.91 -12.90 -9.98
N LEU A 336 21.06 -12.12 -9.30
CA LEU A 336 20.98 -11.94 -7.85
C LEU A 336 22.27 -11.38 -7.23
N LYS A 337 22.90 -10.44 -7.93
CA LYS A 337 24.14 -9.78 -7.50
C LYS A 337 23.91 -8.39 -6.94
N THR A 338 22.89 -7.67 -7.41
CA THR A 338 22.59 -6.27 -7.04
C THR A 338 21.31 -6.16 -6.25
N PRO A 339 21.40 -6.09 -4.91
CA PRO A 339 20.24 -5.81 -4.09
C PRO A 339 19.60 -4.46 -4.48
N ALA A 340 18.32 -4.49 -4.82
CA ALA A 340 17.46 -3.32 -5.01
C ALA A 340 16.84 -2.86 -3.68
N SER A 341 16.98 -3.65 -2.61
CA SER A 341 16.53 -3.31 -1.27
C SER A 341 17.40 -3.90 -0.16
N ALA A 342 17.20 -3.43 1.06
CA ALA A 342 17.69 -4.15 2.23
C ALA A 342 16.88 -5.44 2.46
N ALA A 343 17.51 -6.40 3.13
CA ALA A 343 16.81 -7.59 3.61
C ALA A 343 15.69 -7.19 4.57
N THR A 344 14.47 -7.55 4.18
CA THR A 344 13.23 -7.44 4.96
C THR A 344 12.83 -8.81 5.49
N THR A 345 11.87 -8.85 6.41
CA THR A 345 11.33 -10.08 6.99
C THR A 345 10.03 -10.50 6.29
N GLY A 346 9.68 -11.79 6.32
CA GLY A 346 8.42 -12.26 5.75
C GLY A 346 7.18 -11.58 6.37
N LYS A 347 7.24 -11.20 7.66
CA LYS A 347 6.19 -10.42 8.34
C LYS A 347 5.93 -9.06 7.69
N GLU A 348 6.96 -8.42 7.15
CA GLU A 348 6.82 -7.08 6.54
C GLU A 348 6.07 -7.14 5.21
N TRP A 349 6.08 -8.29 4.54
CA TRP A 349 5.36 -8.52 3.28
C TRP A 349 3.93 -8.98 3.49
N LEU A 350 3.57 -9.46 4.68
CA LEU A 350 2.24 -9.97 4.98
C LEU A 350 1.26 -8.83 5.24
N ILE A 351 0.10 -8.90 4.59
CA ILE A 351 -1.09 -8.13 4.92
C ILE A 351 -2.23 -9.08 5.27
N ALA A 352 -2.93 -8.83 6.39
CA ALA A 352 -4.06 -9.62 6.82
C ALA A 352 -5.21 -8.80 7.41
N ASP A 353 -6.43 -9.19 7.08
CA ASP A 353 -7.66 -8.75 7.74
C ASP A 353 -8.14 -9.83 8.72
N VAL A 354 -8.19 -9.48 10.01
CA VAL A 354 -8.29 -10.43 11.12
C VAL A 354 -9.53 -10.11 11.96
N PRO A 355 -10.65 -10.82 11.74
CA PRO A 355 -11.86 -10.63 12.53
C PRO A 355 -11.73 -11.31 13.91
N VAL A 356 -12.00 -10.57 14.98
CA VAL A 356 -12.06 -11.09 16.35
C VAL A 356 -13.34 -10.56 17.00
N GLU A 357 -14.31 -11.45 17.21
CA GLU A 357 -15.64 -11.07 17.69
C GLU A 357 -16.28 -9.97 16.83
N THR A 358 -16.60 -8.81 17.42
CA THR A 358 -17.18 -7.64 16.74
C THR A 358 -16.12 -6.61 16.32
N VAL A 359 -14.86 -6.81 16.69
CA VAL A 359 -13.76 -5.88 16.37
C VAL A 359 -12.93 -6.44 15.22
N ARG A 360 -12.49 -5.54 14.33
CA ARG A 360 -11.62 -5.91 13.23
C ARG A 360 -10.21 -5.38 13.46
N TYR A 361 -9.24 -6.27 13.30
CA TYR A 361 -7.83 -5.95 13.37
C TYR A 361 -7.19 -6.11 12.01
N PHE A 362 -6.22 -5.25 11.72
CA PHE A 362 -5.43 -5.33 10.51
C PHE A 362 -3.98 -5.63 10.87
N TYR A 363 -3.37 -6.58 10.16
CA TYR A 363 -1.94 -6.82 10.23
C TYR A 363 -1.31 -6.37 8.93
N GLY A 364 -0.25 -5.57 8.99
CA GLY A 364 0.47 -5.16 7.80
C GLY A 364 1.85 -4.60 8.13
N HIS A 365 2.83 -4.95 7.28
CA HIS A 365 4.22 -4.53 7.46
C HIS A 365 4.77 -4.82 8.86
N GLY A 366 4.46 -6.00 9.40
CA GLY A 366 4.96 -6.42 10.70
C GLY A 366 4.17 -5.90 11.92
N LYS A 367 3.15 -5.04 11.73
CA LYS A 367 2.45 -4.35 12.82
C LYS A 367 0.96 -4.66 12.85
N TRP A 368 0.38 -4.57 14.04
CA TRP A 368 -1.05 -4.60 14.28
C TRP A 368 -1.64 -3.21 14.31
N TYR A 369 -2.83 -3.08 13.73
CA TYR A 369 -3.63 -1.86 13.72
C TYR A 369 -5.02 -2.21 14.21
N GLU A 370 -5.50 -1.43 15.18
CA GLU A 370 -6.91 -1.47 15.57
C GLU A 370 -7.68 -0.53 14.66
N VAL A 371 -8.70 -1.07 14.00
CA VAL A 371 -9.63 -0.24 13.26
C VAL A 371 -10.57 0.39 14.29
N GLY A 372 -10.47 1.71 14.51
CA GLY A 372 -11.25 2.39 15.54
C GLY A 372 -12.77 2.17 15.38
N ALA A 373 -13.50 2.04 16.49
CA ALA A 373 -14.93 1.75 16.50
C ALA A 373 -15.74 2.71 15.60
N GLY A 374 -15.47 4.01 15.66
CA GLY A 374 -16.13 5.01 14.80
C GLY A 374 -15.84 4.86 13.30
N PHE A 375 -14.71 4.25 12.91
CA PHE A 375 -14.43 3.94 11.52
C PHE A 375 -15.27 2.76 11.01
N LEU A 376 -15.40 1.70 11.83
CA LEU A 376 -16.24 0.55 11.47
C LEU A 376 -17.71 0.98 11.43
N GLU A 377 -18.17 1.77 12.39
CA GLU A 377 -19.54 2.29 12.41
C GLU A 377 -19.90 3.04 11.13
N THR A 378 -19.10 4.02 10.69
CA THR A 378 -19.38 4.75 9.43
C THR A 378 -19.30 3.86 8.20
N LEU A 379 -18.32 2.94 8.15
CA LEU A 379 -18.17 1.99 7.03
C LEU A 379 -19.38 1.05 6.95
N GLU A 380 -19.80 0.50 8.09
CA GLU A 380 -20.95 -0.39 8.18
C GLU A 380 -22.26 0.33 7.90
N GLU A 381 -22.43 1.59 8.32
CA GLU A 381 -23.59 2.42 7.99
C GLU A 381 -23.71 2.63 6.47
N GLU A 382 -22.66 3.09 5.80
CA GLU A 382 -22.66 3.28 4.35
C GLU A 382 -22.90 1.96 3.60
N LEU A 383 -22.34 0.86 4.11
CA LEU A 383 -22.53 -0.45 3.51
C LEU A 383 -23.96 -0.96 3.75
N ARG A 384 -24.54 -0.78 4.94
CA ARG A 384 -25.96 -1.10 5.22
C ARG A 384 -26.89 -0.28 4.34
N GLU A 385 -26.59 1.01 4.13
CA GLU A 385 -27.36 1.85 3.23
C GLU A 385 -27.27 1.32 1.78
N LEU A 386 -26.06 1.00 1.30
CA LEU A 386 -25.87 0.46 -0.05
C LEU A 386 -26.57 -0.89 -0.24
N LEU A 387 -26.41 -1.82 0.70
CA LEU A 387 -26.97 -3.17 0.65
C LEU A 387 -28.49 -3.20 0.94
N GLY A 388 -29.00 -2.21 1.68
CA GLY A 388 -30.42 -2.09 2.02
C GLY A 388 -31.28 -1.49 0.91
N LYS A 389 -30.68 -0.99 -0.18
CA LYS A 389 -31.43 -0.50 -1.35
C LYS A 389 -32.18 -1.64 -2.00
N SER A 390 -33.46 -1.40 -2.31
CA SER A 390 -34.26 -2.35 -3.06
C SER A 390 -33.68 -2.54 -4.47
N ALA A 391 -33.48 -3.79 -4.87
CA ALA A 391 -33.00 -4.12 -6.19
C ALA A 391 -34.01 -3.67 -7.26
N SER A 392 -33.54 -2.93 -8.26
CA SER A 392 -34.37 -2.55 -9.42
C SER A 392 -34.58 -3.70 -10.40
N VAL A 393 -33.82 -4.80 -10.24
CA VAL A 393 -33.88 -5.99 -11.10
C VAL A 393 -34.17 -7.24 -10.27
N GLN A 394 -34.89 -8.18 -10.88
CA GLN A 394 -35.03 -9.54 -10.36
C GLN A 394 -34.07 -10.46 -11.11
N LEU A 395 -33.06 -10.96 -10.40
CA LEU A 395 -32.11 -11.92 -10.95
C LEU A 395 -32.55 -13.35 -10.63
N PRO A 396 -32.49 -14.29 -11.60
CA PRO A 396 -32.92 -15.67 -11.37
C PRO A 396 -32.00 -16.39 -10.37
N ALA A 397 -32.47 -17.53 -9.84
CA ALA A 397 -31.62 -18.39 -9.03
C ALA A 397 -30.49 -19.01 -9.88
N TRP A 398 -29.38 -19.34 -9.23
CA TRP A 398 -28.20 -19.96 -9.83
C TRP A 398 -27.96 -21.38 -9.26
N PRO A 399 -28.77 -22.36 -9.66
CA PRO A 399 -28.70 -23.72 -9.15
C PRO A 399 -27.37 -24.40 -9.50
N LYS A 400 -26.99 -25.42 -8.71
CA LYS A 400 -25.85 -26.29 -9.05
C LYS A 400 -26.19 -27.11 -10.29
N GLY A 401 -25.29 -27.10 -11.26
CA GLY A 401 -25.32 -27.98 -12.41
C GLY A 401 -24.64 -29.33 -12.12
N VAL A 402 -24.64 -30.21 -13.11
CA VAL A 402 -23.92 -31.48 -13.05
C VAL A 402 -22.42 -31.19 -13.19
N PRO A 403 -21.54 -31.78 -12.37
CA PRO A 403 -20.10 -31.59 -12.54
C PRO A 403 -19.66 -32.01 -13.95
N ASN A 404 -18.91 -31.14 -14.63
CA ASN A 404 -18.32 -31.46 -15.93
C ASN A 404 -17.17 -32.48 -15.78
N ALA A 405 -16.57 -32.88 -16.90
CA ALA A 405 -15.47 -33.86 -16.92
C ALA A 405 -14.23 -33.46 -16.06
N LYS A 406 -14.11 -32.18 -15.67
CA LYS A 406 -13.05 -31.65 -14.80
C LYS A 406 -13.52 -31.43 -13.36
N GLY A 407 -14.69 -31.96 -12.98
CA GLY A 407 -15.29 -31.82 -11.66
C GLY A 407 -15.82 -30.42 -11.34
N ARG A 408 -15.95 -29.52 -12.33
CA ARG A 408 -16.45 -28.15 -12.13
C ARG A 408 -17.95 -28.09 -12.37
N ASP A 409 -18.65 -27.26 -11.60
CA ASP A 409 -20.09 -26.97 -11.75
C ASP A 409 -20.41 -26.57 -13.21
N SER A 410 -21.31 -27.29 -13.89
CA SER A 410 -21.68 -26.98 -15.29
C SER A 410 -22.50 -25.70 -15.43
N HIS A 411 -23.09 -25.20 -14.33
CA HIS A 411 -23.74 -23.90 -14.30
C HIS A 411 -22.68 -22.85 -13.92
N ASP A 412 -21.86 -22.47 -14.90
CA ASP A 412 -20.85 -21.43 -14.80
C ASP A 412 -21.44 -20.03 -15.09
N GLU A 413 -20.58 -19.01 -15.09
CA GLU A 413 -20.97 -17.60 -15.33
C GLU A 413 -21.66 -17.43 -16.69
N ASP A 414 -21.16 -18.10 -17.73
CA ASP A 414 -21.75 -18.08 -19.08
C ASP A 414 -23.17 -18.65 -19.11
N TRP A 415 -23.39 -19.79 -18.44
CA TRP A 415 -24.72 -20.36 -18.31
C TRP A 415 -25.68 -19.41 -17.60
N TYR A 416 -25.25 -18.81 -16.49
CA TYR A 416 -26.10 -17.93 -15.69
C TYR A 416 -26.47 -16.65 -16.44
N ASN A 417 -25.50 -16.03 -17.12
CA ASN A 417 -25.72 -14.85 -17.94
C ASN A 417 -26.79 -15.08 -19.00
N LYS A 418 -26.79 -16.26 -19.64
CA LYS A 418 -27.85 -16.67 -20.59
C LYS A 418 -29.22 -16.83 -19.93
N GLN A 419 -29.29 -17.36 -18.71
CA GLN A 419 -30.56 -17.47 -17.97
C GLN A 419 -31.10 -16.09 -17.58
N ALA A 420 -30.23 -15.22 -17.05
CA ALA A 420 -30.60 -13.87 -16.67
C ALA A 420 -31.08 -13.03 -17.86
N ALA A 421 -30.43 -13.16 -19.01
CA ALA A 421 -30.81 -12.51 -20.26
C ALA A 421 -32.02 -13.15 -20.97
N GLY A 422 -32.51 -14.31 -20.50
CA GLY A 422 -33.72 -14.94 -21.04
C GLY A 422 -35.02 -14.23 -20.62
N GLN A 423 -34.93 -13.28 -19.69
CA GLN A 423 -36.06 -12.45 -19.25
C GLN A 423 -36.44 -11.40 -20.30
N GLU A 424 -37.71 -11.01 -20.34
CA GLU A 424 -38.20 -10.01 -21.29
C GLU A 424 -37.49 -8.66 -21.12
N GLY A 425 -36.96 -8.12 -22.22
CA GLY A 425 -36.26 -6.83 -22.24
C GLY A 425 -34.80 -6.86 -21.77
N TYR A 426 -34.25 -8.02 -21.39
CA TYR A 426 -32.84 -8.16 -21.02
C TYR A 426 -31.99 -8.55 -22.23
N LEU A 427 -30.78 -8.02 -22.32
CA LEU A 427 -29.85 -8.27 -23.42
C LEU A 427 -28.53 -8.87 -22.93
N LEU A 428 -28.13 -10.01 -23.51
CA LEU A 428 -26.88 -10.68 -23.17
C LEU A 428 -25.66 -9.95 -23.76
N PHE A 429 -24.80 -9.40 -22.91
CA PHE A 429 -23.55 -8.72 -23.29
C PHE A 429 -22.28 -9.45 -22.85
N ASP A 430 -22.40 -10.58 -22.13
CA ASP A 430 -21.29 -11.50 -21.85
C ASP A 430 -20.46 -11.78 -23.12
N LYS A 431 -19.15 -11.51 -23.04
CA LYS A 431 -18.17 -11.67 -24.13
C LYS A 431 -18.47 -10.84 -25.38
N LYS A 432 -19.33 -9.82 -25.31
CA LYS A 432 -19.62 -8.88 -26.40
C LYS A 432 -18.72 -7.64 -26.28
N ASN A 433 -17.42 -7.89 -26.27
CA ASN A 433 -16.44 -6.84 -26.07
C ASN A 433 -16.49 -5.79 -27.19
N ILE A 434 -16.41 -4.53 -26.80
CA ILE A 434 -16.23 -3.42 -27.74
C ILE A 434 -14.75 -3.31 -28.03
N VAL A 435 -14.36 -3.75 -29.22
CA VAL A 435 -12.98 -3.64 -29.70
C VAL A 435 -12.83 -2.35 -30.48
N THR A 436 -11.88 -1.52 -30.06
CA THR A 436 -11.43 -0.34 -30.79
C THR A 436 -9.91 -0.40 -30.89
N ASP A 437 -9.33 0.43 -31.78
CA ASP A 437 -7.87 0.53 -31.93
C ASP A 437 -7.15 0.85 -30.62
N LYS A 438 -7.86 1.40 -29.62
CA LYS A 438 -7.31 1.71 -28.28
C LYS A 438 -7.04 0.47 -27.42
N PHE A 439 -7.69 -0.66 -27.67
CA PHE A 439 -7.61 -1.83 -26.78
C PHE A 439 -6.64 -2.92 -27.26
N ASN A 440 -5.84 -2.69 -28.30
CA ASN A 440 -4.91 -3.68 -28.87
C ASN A 440 -5.53 -5.08 -29.05
N GLY A 441 -6.83 -5.14 -29.38
CA GLY A 441 -7.59 -6.38 -29.58
C GLY A 441 -8.29 -6.98 -28.34
N GLY A 442 -8.01 -6.53 -27.12
CA GLY A 442 -8.64 -7.08 -25.89
C GLY A 442 -10.12 -6.69 -25.73
N GLY A 443 -10.47 -5.50 -26.21
CA GLY A 443 -11.82 -4.90 -26.12
C GLY A 443 -12.30 -4.63 -24.69
N LEU A 444 -13.42 -3.92 -24.58
CA LEU A 444 -14.08 -3.63 -23.30
C LEU A 444 -15.39 -4.41 -23.18
N GLU A 445 -15.51 -5.22 -22.14
CA GLU A 445 -16.78 -5.78 -21.71
C GLU A 445 -17.50 -4.78 -20.80
N VAL A 446 -18.62 -4.24 -21.27
CA VAL A 446 -19.37 -3.18 -20.55
C VAL A 446 -20.18 -3.74 -19.38
N CYS A 447 -20.85 -4.87 -19.60
CA CYS A 447 -21.65 -5.58 -18.61
C CYS A 447 -21.90 -7.01 -19.10
N ASP A 448 -22.32 -7.89 -18.20
CA ASP A 448 -22.74 -9.25 -18.55
C ASP A 448 -24.14 -9.24 -19.19
N VAL A 449 -25.04 -8.44 -18.61
CA VAL A 449 -26.43 -8.30 -19.06
C VAL A 449 -26.86 -6.83 -18.97
N LEU A 450 -27.54 -6.34 -20.00
CA LEU A 450 -28.18 -5.02 -19.99
C LEU A 450 -29.69 -5.19 -19.71
N GLY A 451 -30.17 -4.58 -18.64
CA GLY A 451 -31.60 -4.55 -18.28
C GLY A 451 -32.38 -3.43 -18.98
N PRO A 452 -33.72 -3.53 -19.02
CA PRO A 452 -34.58 -2.64 -19.81
C PRO A 452 -34.57 -1.16 -19.35
N ASP A 453 -34.24 -0.88 -18.10
CA ASP A 453 -34.12 0.47 -17.53
C ASP A 453 -32.66 0.90 -17.38
N ASN A 454 -31.82 0.57 -18.37
CA ASN A 454 -30.41 0.95 -18.43
C ASN A 454 -29.55 0.36 -17.30
N GLN A 455 -29.94 -0.81 -16.77
CA GLN A 455 -29.15 -1.52 -15.76
C GLN A 455 -27.97 -2.25 -16.41
N LEU A 456 -26.75 -1.79 -16.14
CA LEU A 456 -25.51 -2.50 -16.43
C LEU A 456 -25.32 -3.57 -15.34
N ILE A 457 -25.73 -4.79 -15.63
CA ILE A 457 -25.66 -5.92 -14.69
C ILE A 457 -24.34 -6.64 -14.90
N CYS A 458 -23.51 -6.65 -13.87
CA CYS A 458 -22.28 -7.44 -13.83
C CYS A 458 -22.43 -8.51 -12.76
N VAL A 459 -22.10 -9.76 -13.08
CA VAL A 459 -22.31 -10.91 -12.20
C VAL A 459 -21.00 -11.59 -11.85
N LYS A 460 -20.91 -12.10 -10.62
CA LYS A 460 -19.76 -12.93 -10.23
C LYS A 460 -20.13 -14.00 -9.23
N LYS A 461 -19.50 -15.16 -9.39
CA LYS A 461 -19.52 -16.23 -8.38
C LYS A 461 -18.32 -16.08 -7.44
N ALA A 462 -18.58 -15.66 -6.21
CA ALA A 462 -17.57 -15.53 -5.17
C ALA A 462 -17.64 -16.72 -4.21
N THR A 463 -16.72 -17.67 -4.39
CA THR A 463 -16.57 -18.82 -3.49
C THR A 463 -15.46 -18.58 -2.49
N SER A 464 -15.58 -19.13 -1.28
CA SER A 464 -14.57 -18.99 -0.22
C SER A 464 -13.17 -19.50 -0.63
N SER A 465 -13.10 -20.40 -1.62
CA SER A 465 -11.85 -20.96 -2.16
C SER A 465 -11.11 -20.03 -3.11
N ASN A 466 -11.76 -19.00 -3.65
CA ASN A 466 -11.17 -18.12 -4.67
C ASN A 466 -10.85 -16.72 -4.12
N GLY A 467 -10.95 -16.50 -2.82
CA GLY A 467 -10.54 -15.23 -2.25
C GLY A 467 -11.55 -14.08 -2.39
N THR A 468 -11.05 -12.86 -2.15
CA THR A 468 -11.70 -11.59 -2.51
C THR A 468 -11.45 -11.16 -3.96
N ALA A 469 -10.49 -11.80 -4.64
CA ALA A 469 -10.09 -11.45 -6.00
C ALA A 469 -11.25 -11.40 -7.02
N PRO A 470 -12.22 -12.35 -7.04
CA PRO A 470 -13.35 -12.28 -7.96
C PRO A 470 -14.24 -11.05 -7.73
N LEU A 471 -14.46 -10.68 -6.46
CA LEU A 471 -15.27 -9.51 -6.11
C LEU A 471 -14.54 -8.21 -6.48
N ASN A 472 -13.26 -8.12 -6.15
CA ASN A 472 -12.45 -6.95 -6.52
C ASN A 472 -12.37 -6.76 -8.04
N HIS A 473 -12.29 -7.86 -8.80
CA HIS A 473 -12.36 -7.84 -10.26
C HIS A 473 -13.73 -7.34 -10.74
N LEU A 474 -14.82 -7.87 -10.20
CA LEU A 474 -16.18 -7.43 -10.53
C LEU A 474 -16.35 -5.92 -10.31
N PHE A 475 -15.89 -5.40 -9.17
CA PHE A 475 -16.02 -3.98 -8.85
C PHE A 475 -15.17 -3.10 -9.79
N ALA A 476 -13.93 -3.52 -10.06
CA ALA A 476 -13.06 -2.82 -11.00
C ALA A 476 -13.64 -2.81 -12.42
N GLN A 477 -14.20 -3.93 -12.90
CA GLN A 477 -14.85 -4.04 -14.19
C GLN A 477 -16.01 -3.05 -14.33
N ALA A 478 -16.88 -2.97 -13.31
CA ALA A 478 -17.99 -2.03 -13.31
C ALA A 478 -17.54 -0.56 -13.36
N VAL A 479 -16.51 -0.19 -12.58
CA VAL A 479 -15.93 1.15 -12.60
C VAL A 479 -15.35 1.47 -13.98
N THR A 480 -14.53 0.58 -14.55
CA THR A 480 -13.91 0.77 -15.86
C THR A 480 -14.96 0.89 -16.96
N ALA A 481 -16.02 0.10 -16.92
CA ALA A 481 -17.12 0.17 -17.88
C ALA A 481 -17.79 1.55 -17.87
N VAL A 482 -18.22 2.03 -16.70
CA VAL A 482 -18.88 3.34 -16.57
C VAL A 482 -17.93 4.48 -16.94
N GLU A 483 -16.70 4.44 -16.45
CA GLU A 483 -15.68 5.46 -16.76
C GLU A 483 -15.44 5.57 -18.26
N THR A 484 -15.29 4.43 -18.93
CA THR A 484 -15.03 4.40 -20.37
C THR A 484 -16.24 4.86 -21.17
N LEU A 485 -17.45 4.41 -20.79
CA LEU A 485 -18.68 4.89 -21.43
C LEU A 485 -18.89 6.40 -21.26
N ARG A 486 -18.48 6.98 -20.12
CA ARG A 486 -18.57 8.43 -19.88
C ARG A 486 -17.51 9.21 -20.66
N SER A 487 -16.26 8.76 -20.63
CA SER A 487 -15.10 9.50 -21.16
C SER A 487 -14.85 9.27 -22.65
N ASP A 488 -15.17 8.10 -23.20
CA ASP A 488 -14.88 7.74 -24.60
C ASP A 488 -16.14 7.70 -25.47
N LYS A 489 -16.26 8.70 -26.36
CA LYS A 489 -17.39 8.82 -27.28
C LYS A 489 -17.46 7.68 -28.29
N ALA A 490 -16.33 7.18 -28.78
CA ALA A 490 -16.30 6.14 -29.81
C ALA A 490 -16.77 4.80 -29.24
N ILE A 491 -16.27 4.45 -28.04
CA ILE A 491 -16.70 3.24 -27.33
C ILE A 491 -18.17 3.35 -26.96
N ARG A 492 -18.62 4.52 -26.46
CA ARG A 492 -20.05 4.74 -26.18
C ARG A 492 -20.91 4.58 -27.44
N SER A 493 -20.51 5.17 -28.56
CA SER A 493 -21.25 5.02 -29.83
C SER A 493 -21.29 3.57 -30.31
N ALA A 494 -20.18 2.83 -30.19
CA ALA A 494 -20.15 1.41 -30.54
C ALA A 494 -21.06 0.57 -29.62
N PHE A 495 -21.07 0.87 -28.31
CA PHE A 495 -21.99 0.21 -27.37
C PHE A 495 -23.45 0.47 -27.74
N LEU A 496 -23.81 1.74 -27.95
CA LEU A 496 -25.17 2.12 -28.33
C LEU A 496 -25.57 1.52 -29.69
N GLY A 497 -24.63 1.37 -30.63
CA GLY A 497 -24.86 0.63 -31.87
C GLY A 497 -25.24 -0.82 -31.62
N GLN A 498 -24.47 -1.54 -30.78
CA GLN A 498 -24.80 -2.93 -30.41
C GLN A 498 -26.16 -3.06 -29.69
N VAL A 499 -26.56 -2.04 -28.92
CA VAL A 499 -27.89 -1.97 -28.29
C VAL A 499 -28.97 -1.75 -29.35
N ALA A 500 -28.79 -0.78 -30.25
CA ALA A 500 -29.75 -0.45 -31.31
C ALA A 500 -29.99 -1.63 -32.27
N ASP A 501 -28.94 -2.39 -32.61
CA ASP A 501 -29.05 -3.55 -33.49
C ASP A 501 -29.93 -4.67 -32.90
N ARG A 502 -30.06 -4.72 -31.57
CA ARG A 502 -30.84 -5.75 -30.86
C ARG A 502 -32.18 -5.25 -30.36
N THR A 503 -32.24 -3.98 -29.94
CA THR A 503 -33.44 -3.34 -29.41
C THR A 503 -33.44 -1.86 -29.78
N PRO A 504 -33.97 -1.50 -30.98
CA PRO A 504 -33.93 -0.13 -31.51
C PRO A 504 -34.63 0.92 -30.65
N GLU A 505 -35.61 0.50 -29.83
CA GLU A 505 -36.39 1.38 -28.95
C GLU A 505 -35.87 1.39 -27.50
N HIS A 506 -34.68 0.84 -27.25
CA HIS A 506 -34.15 0.78 -25.89
C HIS A 506 -33.93 2.19 -25.33
N ARG A 507 -34.37 2.41 -24.09
CA ARG A 507 -34.24 3.68 -23.37
C ARG A 507 -32.84 4.30 -23.39
N LEU A 508 -31.79 3.49 -23.29
CA LEU A 508 -30.39 3.94 -23.33
C LEU A 508 -30.02 4.74 -24.60
N LEU A 509 -30.72 4.49 -25.71
CA LEU A 509 -30.49 5.17 -27.00
C LEU A 509 -31.01 6.60 -27.01
N SER A 510 -32.07 6.88 -26.25
CA SER A 510 -32.71 8.20 -26.17
C SER A 510 -32.30 8.98 -24.91
N ASP A 511 -32.00 8.28 -23.82
CA ASP A 511 -31.56 8.86 -22.55
C ASP A 511 -30.39 8.05 -21.97
N PHE A 512 -29.19 8.56 -22.17
CA PHE A 512 -27.97 8.02 -21.56
C PHE A 512 -27.78 8.46 -20.09
N GLY A 513 -28.64 9.36 -19.59
CA GLY A 513 -28.54 10.14 -18.34
C GLY A 513 -27.82 9.47 -17.17
N THR A 514 -28.56 8.98 -16.17
CA THR A 514 -28.00 8.26 -15.02
C THR A 514 -27.92 6.77 -15.36
N LEU A 515 -26.72 6.20 -15.26
CA LEU A 515 -26.52 4.77 -15.45
C LEU A 515 -26.84 4.03 -14.14
N LYS A 516 -27.39 2.82 -14.23
CA LYS A 516 -27.59 1.95 -13.07
C LYS A 516 -26.63 0.79 -13.16
N VAL A 517 -25.78 0.61 -12.15
CA VAL A 517 -24.85 -0.52 -12.07
C VAL A 517 -25.40 -1.50 -11.05
N VAL A 518 -25.63 -2.73 -11.50
CA VAL A 518 -26.10 -3.83 -10.64
C VAL A 518 -24.98 -4.86 -10.49
N LEU A 519 -24.53 -5.05 -9.26
CA LEU A 519 -23.51 -6.05 -8.92
C LEU A 519 -24.21 -7.31 -8.41
N GLY A 520 -24.41 -8.28 -9.30
CA GLY A 520 -25.02 -9.58 -9.01
C GLY A 520 -24.00 -10.56 -8.43
N ILE A 521 -24.11 -10.93 -7.16
CA ILE A 521 -23.09 -11.75 -6.50
C ILE A 521 -23.72 -13.02 -5.95
N LEU A 522 -23.17 -14.18 -6.34
CA LEU A 522 -23.45 -15.46 -5.72
C LEU A 522 -22.34 -15.80 -4.72
N LEU A 523 -22.67 -15.74 -3.42
CA LEU A 523 -21.78 -16.22 -2.36
C LEU A 523 -21.84 -17.75 -2.22
N LYS A 524 -20.83 -18.34 -1.57
CA LYS A 524 -20.81 -19.78 -1.26
C LYS A 524 -22.09 -20.19 -0.53
N ASP A 525 -22.67 -21.29 -0.99
CA ASP A 525 -23.93 -21.87 -0.49
C ASP A 525 -25.17 -20.94 -0.60
N GLY A 526 -25.11 -19.87 -1.39
CA GLY A 526 -26.24 -18.97 -1.61
C GLY A 526 -26.57 -18.08 -0.40
N LYS A 527 -25.61 -17.86 0.49
CA LYS A 527 -25.76 -16.95 1.64
C LYS A 527 -26.12 -15.54 1.18
N GLU A 528 -26.92 -14.85 1.99
CA GLU A 528 -27.23 -13.44 1.75
C GLU A 528 -25.99 -12.56 1.88
N ILE A 529 -26.00 -11.45 1.13
CA ILE A 529 -24.94 -10.45 1.17
C ILE A 529 -25.29 -9.48 2.29
N THR A 530 -24.52 -9.55 3.37
CA THR A 530 -24.62 -8.66 4.52
C THR A 530 -23.25 -8.06 4.80
N VAL A 531 -23.22 -7.06 5.66
CA VAL A 531 -22.00 -6.52 6.24
C VAL A 531 -21.14 -7.63 6.87
N ASP A 532 -21.75 -8.70 7.39
CA ASP A 532 -21.01 -9.79 8.02
C ASP A 532 -20.57 -10.87 7.03
N SER A 533 -21.25 -11.00 5.89
CA SER A 533 -20.96 -12.05 4.91
C SER A 533 -19.90 -11.66 3.88
N LEU A 534 -19.69 -10.35 3.63
CA LEU A 534 -18.57 -9.84 2.83
C LEU A 534 -17.27 -9.79 3.62
N PHE A 535 -16.14 -10.15 3.01
CA PHE A 535 -14.81 -9.95 3.59
C PHE A 535 -14.47 -8.46 3.72
N ALA A 536 -13.72 -8.00 4.74
CA ALA A 536 -13.51 -6.56 4.96
C ALA A 536 -12.83 -5.88 3.76
N PHE A 537 -11.84 -6.56 3.16
CA PHE A 537 -11.21 -6.15 1.91
C PHE A 537 -12.19 -5.95 0.74
N ALA A 538 -13.21 -6.81 0.64
CA ALA A 538 -14.26 -6.66 -0.36
C ALA A 538 -15.23 -5.51 0.00
N GLN A 539 -15.48 -5.25 1.28
CA GLN A 539 -16.30 -4.13 1.73
C GLN A 539 -15.67 -2.77 1.42
N VAL A 540 -14.37 -2.62 1.74
CA VAL A 540 -13.59 -1.42 1.40
C VAL A 540 -13.59 -1.22 -0.12
N SER A 541 -13.30 -2.28 -0.89
CA SER A 541 -13.31 -2.23 -2.36
C SER A 541 -14.66 -1.86 -2.95
N LEU A 542 -15.75 -2.41 -2.39
CA LEU A 542 -17.12 -2.13 -2.83
C LEU A 542 -17.48 -0.67 -2.59
N LEU A 543 -17.23 -0.13 -1.40
CA LEU A 543 -17.53 1.27 -1.08
C LEU A 543 -16.71 2.24 -1.93
N GLN A 544 -15.41 1.98 -2.12
CA GLN A 544 -14.56 2.75 -3.03
C GLN A 544 -15.14 2.79 -4.45
N SER A 545 -15.49 1.63 -4.97
CA SER A 545 -16.05 1.49 -6.32
C SER A 545 -17.41 2.18 -6.42
N ALA A 546 -18.26 2.03 -5.41
CA ALA A 546 -19.57 2.67 -5.36
C ALA A 546 -19.48 4.20 -5.35
N ARG A 547 -18.55 4.79 -4.57
CA ARG A 547 -18.32 6.24 -4.56
C ARG A 547 -17.81 6.75 -5.90
N ARG A 548 -16.86 6.03 -6.51
CA ARG A 548 -16.34 6.39 -7.83
C ARG A 548 -17.41 6.31 -8.91
N LEU A 549 -18.25 5.28 -8.89
CA LEU A 549 -19.43 5.16 -9.76
C LEU A 549 -20.42 6.31 -9.55
N ARG A 550 -20.76 6.64 -8.30
CA ARG A 550 -21.65 7.77 -7.97
C ARG A 550 -21.09 9.10 -8.45
N ALA A 551 -19.78 9.33 -8.33
CA ALA A 551 -19.11 10.51 -8.85
C ALA A 551 -19.22 10.63 -10.39
N MET A 552 -19.42 9.51 -11.09
CA MET A 552 -19.65 9.45 -12.54
C MET A 552 -21.15 9.43 -12.92
N ASN A 553 -22.01 9.90 -12.01
CA ASN A 553 -23.47 9.91 -12.15
C ASN A 553 -24.03 8.50 -12.46
N ALA A 554 -23.61 7.51 -11.68
CA ALA A 554 -24.17 6.17 -11.70
C ALA A 554 -24.76 5.78 -10.33
N GLU A 555 -25.94 5.18 -10.38
CA GLU A 555 -26.56 4.50 -9.24
C GLU A 555 -25.96 3.10 -9.10
N VAL A 556 -25.80 2.63 -7.87
CA VAL A 556 -25.15 1.34 -7.59
C VAL A 556 -26.05 0.52 -6.70
N GLU A 557 -26.32 -0.71 -7.14
CA GLU A 557 -27.12 -1.72 -6.47
C GLU A 557 -26.30 -3.00 -6.32
N VAL A 558 -26.47 -3.70 -5.19
CA VAL A 558 -25.86 -5.00 -4.95
C VAL A 558 -26.97 -6.02 -4.79
N VAL A 559 -26.96 -7.07 -5.59
CA VAL A 559 -28.01 -8.09 -5.61
C VAL A 559 -27.42 -9.44 -5.25
N ALA A 560 -27.89 -10.01 -4.15
CA ALA A 560 -27.55 -11.37 -3.75
C ALA A 560 -28.27 -12.38 -4.64
N ILE A 561 -27.51 -13.15 -5.42
CA ILE A 561 -28.04 -14.22 -6.25
C ILE A 561 -28.21 -15.46 -5.37
N ARG A 562 -29.41 -16.04 -5.36
CA ARG A 562 -29.74 -17.24 -4.59
C ARG A 562 -29.38 -18.50 -5.34
N ARG A 563 -29.16 -19.60 -4.60
CA ARG A 563 -28.93 -20.93 -5.18
C ARG A 563 -30.21 -21.55 -5.73
#